data_AF-A0A1L9R6M1-F1
#
_entry.id   AF-A0A1L9R6M1-F1
#
_cell.length_a   1.000
_cell.length_b   1.000
_cell.length_c   1.000
_cell.angle_alpha   90.00
_cell.angle_beta   90.00
_cell.angle_gamma   90.00
#
_symmetry.space_group_name_H-M   'P 1'
#
loop_
_entity.id
_entity.type
_entity.pdbx_description
1 polymer ?
#
loop_
_entity_poly.entity_id
_entity_poly.type
_entity_poly.pdbx_seq_one_letter_code
_entity_poly.pdbx_strand_id
1 'polypeptide(L)'
;MRPQQLTKRACDECISRKVKCSGAWPCDRCQKTTRKGKCTYLKPARRRGPKVRRYPLVSEDTLEGQDQTVPARASPTTIEDVQEGVGTEREYDATSKTWSQTIIPRSILASAVRLYQEYSYSVWPVIKAEALLQKLENGHYEDNTYCLATALSAATMAQLHLAPLTEEQWTVDSSVMAAECIRIREQSNYRESLDARCILASFFLHVYHAKINQRNSAMIFIQEAISGARLLRLDVDDPMEQAWASDVFENREILFPLLWVSERGYSMHLGLAPSYTIPVRLPEVGVMLENVHVQGLLELVRLFVAFDRISVRHGTCLDAGVSPVDLAETEATLSALYLGQGNSASTRMADYYITREWMRTIVWQKALSLRLLSSTAYTELMTFDFPALVSRDLLQSLRGFSESDLLPLGRDQLLKCFEVANSLADTVLFTSAALRPNFQLGPSDFLHALYQKILPFLEQDPMLKSILRAKTAEALVKAPARLLGIGFSEEDGENEVITEQNSLVCFIEEELLQDIPYPTESYQDNLDSPTSTG
;
A
#
# COMPACT_ATOMS: atom_id res chain seq x y z
N MET A 1 -1.27 -45.95 24.54
CA MET A 1 -1.89 -44.81 25.26
C MET A 1 -1.28 -43.52 24.73
N ARG A 2 -2.06 -42.62 24.12
CA ARG A 2 -1.56 -41.34 23.59
C ARG A 2 -1.42 -40.32 24.74
N PRO A 3 -0.35 -39.50 24.78
CA PRO A 3 -0.17 -38.50 25.83
C PRO A 3 -1.21 -37.39 25.73
N GLN A 4 -1.81 -37.00 26.86
CA GLN A 4 -2.73 -35.87 26.94
C GLN A 4 -1.95 -34.56 26.76
N GLN A 5 -2.19 -33.85 25.65
CA GLN A 5 -1.64 -32.51 25.43
C GLN A 5 -2.29 -31.54 26.43
N LEU A 6 -1.51 -31.10 27.43
CA LEU A 6 -1.91 -30.05 28.37
C LEU A 6 -1.69 -28.69 27.71
N THR A 7 -2.77 -27.99 27.36
CA THR A 7 -2.70 -26.65 26.79
C THR A 7 -2.61 -25.59 27.89
N LYS A 8 -1.67 -24.63 27.79
CA LYS A 8 -1.47 -23.51 28.75
C LYS A 8 -2.62 -22.47 28.78
N ARG A 9 -3.72 -22.71 28.07
CA ARG A 9 -4.87 -21.82 27.92
C ARG A 9 -6.15 -22.56 28.31
N ALA A 10 -7.15 -21.85 28.84
CA ALA A 10 -8.48 -22.42 29.06
C ALA A 10 -9.24 -22.63 27.73
N CYS A 11 -10.06 -23.68 27.64
CA CYS A 11 -10.88 -23.93 26.44
C CYS A 11 -11.99 -22.89 26.29
N ASP A 12 -12.53 -22.76 25.08
CA ASP A 12 -13.50 -21.72 24.72
C ASP A 12 -14.79 -21.79 25.56
N GLU A 13 -15.20 -23.00 25.96
CA GLU A 13 -16.38 -23.22 26.81
C GLU A 13 -16.11 -22.88 28.28
N CYS A 14 -14.91 -23.15 28.80
CA CYS A 14 -14.54 -22.74 30.15
C CYS A 14 -14.32 -21.22 30.23
N ILE A 15 -13.83 -20.59 29.15
CA ILE A 15 -13.73 -19.14 29.02
C ILE A 15 -15.12 -18.49 29.00
N SER A 16 -16.04 -19.00 28.18
CA SER A 16 -17.42 -18.46 28.09
C SER A 16 -18.16 -18.58 29.42
N ARG A 17 -17.97 -19.70 30.14
CA ARG A 17 -18.56 -19.93 31.46
C ARG A 17 -17.80 -19.28 32.62
N LYS A 18 -16.65 -18.64 32.37
CA LYS A 18 -15.77 -18.02 33.39
C LYS A 18 -15.40 -18.99 34.53
N VAL A 19 -15.07 -20.23 34.19
CA VAL A 19 -14.70 -21.30 35.14
C VAL A 19 -13.28 -21.81 34.87
N LYS A 20 -12.64 -22.39 35.89
CA LYS A 20 -11.29 -22.95 35.79
C LYS A 20 -11.29 -24.19 34.88
N CYS A 21 -10.38 -24.19 33.89
CA CYS A 21 -10.16 -25.27 32.93
C CYS A 21 -8.98 -26.14 33.36
N SER A 22 -9.09 -27.47 33.23
CA SER A 22 -7.96 -28.38 33.50
C SER A 22 -6.92 -28.42 32.37
N GLY A 23 -7.25 -27.90 31.18
CA GLY A 23 -6.32 -27.83 30.04
C GLY A 23 -6.10 -29.16 29.31
N ALA A 24 -6.69 -30.26 29.78
CA ALA A 24 -6.76 -31.53 29.04
C ALA A 24 -7.75 -31.43 27.86
N TRP A 25 -7.66 -32.38 26.91
CA TRP A 25 -8.62 -32.49 25.80
C TRP A 25 -9.30 -33.86 25.77
N PRO A 26 -10.64 -33.93 25.97
CA PRO A 26 -11.50 -32.86 26.49
C PRO A 26 -11.17 -32.53 27.97
N CYS A 27 -11.42 -31.30 28.41
CA CYS A 27 -11.13 -30.93 29.81
C CYS A 27 -12.20 -31.51 30.75
N ASP A 28 -11.82 -31.82 32.00
CA ASP A 28 -12.62 -32.57 32.99
C ASP A 28 -14.02 -31.97 33.18
N ARG A 29 -14.12 -30.65 33.13
CA ARG A 29 -15.37 -29.92 33.30
C ARG A 29 -16.26 -29.98 32.06
N CYS A 30 -15.66 -29.96 30.86
CA CYS A 30 -16.41 -30.18 29.63
C CYS A 30 -16.83 -31.65 29.48
N GLN A 31 -16.03 -32.59 29.99
CA GLN A 31 -16.36 -34.01 29.98
C GLN A 31 -17.52 -34.36 30.92
N LYS A 32 -17.61 -33.71 32.08
CA LYS A 32 -18.69 -33.93 33.07
C LYS A 32 -19.99 -33.18 32.77
N THR A 33 -20.03 -32.34 31.72
CA THR A 33 -21.25 -31.58 31.37
C THR A 33 -22.05 -32.32 30.30
N THR A 34 -23.36 -32.51 30.53
CA THR A 34 -24.32 -33.11 29.57
C THR A 34 -24.84 -32.16 28.49
N ARG A 35 -24.33 -30.92 28.40
CA ARG A 35 -24.76 -29.92 27.38
C ARG A 35 -23.92 -30.02 26.10
N LYS A 36 -24.55 -29.75 24.94
CA LYS A 36 -24.03 -29.77 23.56
C LYS A 36 -22.92 -28.75 23.23
N GLY A 37 -22.00 -28.44 24.14
CA GLY A 37 -20.83 -27.58 23.87
C GLY A 37 -19.57 -28.43 23.65
N LYS A 38 -18.93 -28.33 22.48
CA LYS A 38 -17.66 -29.05 22.20
C LYS A 38 -16.49 -28.33 22.87
N CYS A 39 -15.66 -29.08 23.62
CA CYS A 39 -14.41 -28.57 24.20
C CYS A 39 -13.42 -28.19 23.07
N THR A 40 -13.32 -26.91 22.75
CA THR A 40 -12.53 -26.38 21.63
C THR A 40 -11.59 -25.26 22.08
N TYR A 41 -10.54 -25.03 21.30
CA TYR A 41 -9.53 -23.98 21.52
C TYR A 41 -9.39 -23.08 20.28
N LEU A 42 -10.45 -22.95 19.50
CA LEU A 42 -10.44 -22.39 18.15
C LEU A 42 -10.56 -20.86 18.15
N LYS A 43 -11.06 -20.24 19.22
CA LYS A 43 -11.18 -18.76 19.26
C LYS A 43 -9.80 -18.13 19.46
N PRO A 44 -9.38 -17.14 18.64
CA PRO A 44 -8.14 -16.40 18.86
C PRO A 44 -8.14 -15.69 20.23
N ALA A 45 -7.03 -15.72 20.95
CA ALA A 45 -6.92 -15.03 22.23
C ALA A 45 -6.92 -13.51 21.99
N ARG A 46 -7.96 -12.81 22.48
CA ARG A 46 -7.97 -11.34 22.47
C ARG A 46 -6.83 -10.83 23.37
N ARG A 47 -5.87 -10.11 22.79
CA ARG A 47 -4.85 -9.39 23.57
C ARG A 47 -5.58 -8.33 24.41
N ARG A 48 -5.54 -8.48 25.73
CA ARG A 48 -5.91 -7.37 26.63
C ARG A 48 -4.87 -6.27 26.42
N GLY A 49 -5.31 -5.02 26.26
CA GLY A 49 -4.42 -3.86 26.16
C GLY A 49 -3.44 -3.76 27.35
N PRO A 50 -2.46 -2.87 27.27
CA PRO A 50 -1.39 -2.78 28.26
C PRO A 50 -1.97 -2.65 29.67
N LYS A 51 -1.64 -3.60 30.56
CA LYS A 51 -1.94 -3.47 31.98
C LYS A 51 -1.07 -2.35 32.54
N VAL A 52 -1.69 -1.25 32.96
CA VAL A 52 -1.04 -0.25 33.82
C VAL A 52 -0.49 -0.97 35.05
N ARG A 53 0.84 -0.99 35.19
CA ARG A 53 1.54 -1.49 36.38
C ARG A 53 1.23 -0.54 37.53
N ARG A 54 0.34 -0.96 38.45
CA ARG A 54 0.28 -0.39 39.80
C ARG A 54 1.23 -1.20 40.68
N TYR A 55 2.16 -0.52 41.34
CA TYR A 55 3.05 -1.10 42.35
C TYR A 55 2.21 -1.59 43.54
N PRO A 56 2.51 -2.76 44.14
CA PRO A 56 1.83 -3.21 45.35
C PRO A 56 2.43 -2.49 46.55
N LEU A 57 1.59 -1.72 47.27
CA LEU A 57 1.86 -1.37 48.66
C LEU A 57 1.48 -2.56 49.55
N VAL A 58 2.38 -2.83 50.48
CA VAL A 58 2.31 -3.83 51.54
C VAL A 58 1.04 -3.63 52.38
N SER A 59 0.35 -4.73 52.67
CA SER A 59 -0.79 -4.82 53.58
C SER A 59 -0.38 -5.53 54.86
N GLU A 60 -0.63 -4.91 56.01
CA GLU A 60 -0.85 -5.60 57.29
C GLU A 60 -2.31 -5.34 57.73
N ASP A 61 -2.99 -6.47 57.99
CA ASP A 61 -4.13 -6.78 58.86
C ASP A 61 -4.83 -5.60 59.61
N THR A 62 -6.16 -5.53 59.83
CA THR A 62 -7.10 -6.58 60.28
C THR A 62 -8.55 -6.00 60.31
N LEU A 63 -9.55 -6.89 60.18
CA LEU A 63 -10.94 -6.85 60.73
C LEU A 63 -12.04 -5.93 60.15
N GLU A 64 -13.01 -6.62 59.52
CA GLU A 64 -14.48 -6.64 59.77
C GLU A 64 -15.30 -5.35 59.96
N GLY A 65 -16.42 -5.27 59.22
CA GLY A 65 -17.70 -4.77 59.77
C GLY A 65 -18.39 -3.61 59.04
N GLN A 66 -19.36 -3.95 58.18
CA GLN A 66 -20.67 -3.31 57.94
C GLN A 66 -20.91 -1.84 58.40
N ASP A 67 -21.34 -0.95 57.49
CA ASP A 67 -22.75 -0.59 57.23
C ASP A 67 -22.92 0.84 56.62
N GLN A 68 -24.03 0.99 55.90
CA GLN A 68 -24.72 2.15 55.29
C GLN A 68 -24.29 3.59 55.65
N THR A 69 -24.20 4.47 54.63
CA THR A 69 -25.11 5.62 54.36
C THR A 69 -24.47 6.71 53.45
N VAL A 70 -25.30 7.27 52.58
CA VAL A 70 -25.15 8.41 51.63
C VAL A 70 -25.39 9.74 52.43
N PRO A 71 -25.25 11.03 51.97
CA PRO A 71 -24.82 11.66 50.69
C PRO A 71 -23.88 12.91 50.81
N ALA A 72 -23.52 13.44 49.62
CA ALA A 72 -23.43 14.86 49.21
C ALA A 72 -22.61 15.90 50.01
N ARG A 73 -21.73 16.63 49.29
CA ARG A 73 -22.00 18.03 48.92
C ARG A 73 -21.03 18.52 47.84
N ALA A 74 -21.61 19.21 46.86
CA ALA A 74 -20.93 19.86 45.76
C ALA A 74 -20.50 21.30 46.12
N SER A 75 -19.28 21.65 45.67
CA SER A 75 -18.87 22.96 45.11
C SER A 75 -18.71 24.17 46.07
N PRO A 76 -18.15 25.31 45.62
CA PRO A 76 -16.80 25.52 45.03
C PRO A 76 -16.13 26.83 45.54
N THR A 77 -14.81 26.95 45.48
CA THR A 77 -14.08 28.25 45.49
C THR A 77 -12.62 28.00 45.07
N THR A 78 -12.17 28.37 43.87
CA THR A 78 -11.52 29.64 43.48
C THR A 78 -10.74 30.33 44.60
N ILE A 79 -9.41 30.41 44.47
CA ILE A 79 -8.56 31.62 44.44
C ILE A 79 -7.07 31.21 44.31
N GLU A 80 -6.47 31.73 43.25
CA GLU A 80 -5.10 32.26 43.00
C GLU A 80 -3.87 31.83 43.82
N ASP A 81 -2.82 31.53 43.04
CA ASP A 81 -1.37 31.79 43.19
C ASP A 81 -0.78 32.12 44.57
N VAL A 82 0.16 31.26 45.00
CA VAL A 82 1.38 31.68 45.71
C VAL A 82 2.55 30.79 45.24
N GLN A 83 3.56 31.43 44.66
CA GLN A 83 4.91 30.89 44.49
C GLN A 83 5.63 30.87 45.85
N GLU A 84 6.24 29.75 46.23
CA GLU A 84 7.57 29.73 46.86
C GLU A 84 8.13 28.31 46.88
N GLY A 85 9.41 28.19 46.54
CA GLY A 85 10.09 26.93 46.25
C GLY A 85 10.68 26.23 47.47
N VAL A 86 10.86 24.92 47.32
CA VAL A 86 11.88 24.14 48.03
C VAL A 86 12.47 23.16 47.02
N GLY A 87 13.77 23.33 46.78
CA GLY A 87 14.54 22.51 45.86
C GLY A 87 14.64 21.06 46.33
N THR A 88 14.65 20.15 45.37
CA THR A 88 15.41 18.90 45.46
C THR A 88 16.10 18.70 44.12
N GLU A 89 17.40 18.96 44.12
CA GLU A 89 18.32 18.57 43.06
C GLU A 89 18.16 17.07 42.81
N ARG A 90 17.71 16.74 41.60
CA ARG A 90 17.91 15.40 41.03
C ARG A 90 18.65 15.61 39.73
N GLU A 91 19.95 15.44 39.83
CA GLU A 91 20.87 15.05 38.77
C GLU A 91 20.20 13.94 37.94
N TYR A 92 19.56 14.34 36.84
CA TYR A 92 19.25 13.45 35.75
C TYR A 92 20.39 13.62 34.77
N ASP A 93 21.20 12.57 34.69
CA ASP A 93 22.28 12.36 33.74
C ASP A 93 21.73 12.53 32.32
N ALA A 94 21.82 13.76 31.85
CA ALA A 94 21.50 14.15 30.51
C ALA A 94 22.62 13.64 29.60
N THR A 95 22.47 12.41 29.11
CA THR A 95 22.92 12.09 27.75
C THR A 95 22.01 12.79 26.74
N SER A 96 21.90 14.11 26.90
CA SER A 96 21.52 15.05 25.87
C SER A 96 22.62 14.93 24.82
N LYS A 97 22.38 14.12 23.78
CA LYS A 97 23.01 14.40 22.51
C LYS A 97 22.61 15.82 22.20
N THR A 98 23.54 16.75 22.36
CA THR A 98 23.43 18.12 21.92
C THR A 98 23.28 18.05 20.40
N TRP A 99 22.03 18.04 19.90
CA TRP A 99 21.76 18.27 18.48
C TRP A 99 22.01 19.76 18.25
N SER A 100 23.28 20.14 18.23
CA SER A 100 23.72 21.46 17.78
C SER A 100 23.13 21.70 16.40
N GLN A 101 22.28 22.72 16.30
CA GLN A 101 21.62 23.24 15.12
C GLN A 101 22.41 22.98 13.84
N THR A 102 21.92 22.07 13.02
CA THR A 102 22.65 21.63 11.83
C THR A 102 21.67 21.60 10.67
N ILE A 103 21.51 22.76 10.05
CA ILE A 103 20.86 22.93 8.74
C ILE A 103 21.48 21.91 7.79
N ILE A 104 20.65 21.11 7.13
CA ILE A 104 21.13 20.06 6.23
C ILE A 104 21.93 20.70 5.09
N PRO A 105 23.14 20.18 4.77
CA PRO A 105 23.95 20.71 3.68
C PRO A 105 23.17 20.80 2.36
N ARG A 106 23.34 21.94 1.67
CA ARG A 106 22.63 22.25 0.42
C ARG A 106 22.93 21.23 -0.68
N SER A 107 24.14 20.71 -0.70
CA SER A 107 24.64 19.67 -1.62
C SER A 107 23.91 18.33 -1.43
N ILE A 108 23.64 17.93 -0.19
CA ILE A 108 22.80 16.76 0.12
C ILE A 108 21.36 16.98 -0.39
N LEU A 109 20.75 18.13 -0.09
CA LEU A 109 19.41 18.47 -0.58
C LEU A 109 19.35 18.49 -2.11
N ALA A 110 20.32 19.13 -2.76
CA ALA A 110 20.40 19.20 -4.22
C ALA A 110 20.51 17.82 -4.85
N SER A 111 21.23 16.89 -4.21
CA SER A 111 21.34 15.51 -4.69
C SER A 111 20.01 14.76 -4.62
N ALA A 112 19.27 14.90 -3.51
CA ALA A 112 17.94 14.32 -3.40
C ALA A 112 16.92 14.94 -4.38
N VAL A 113 16.99 16.26 -4.61
CA VAL A 113 16.13 16.96 -5.58
C VAL A 113 16.40 16.51 -7.03
N ARG A 114 17.66 16.23 -7.38
CA ARG A 114 18.01 15.65 -8.69
C ARG A 114 17.41 14.25 -8.87
N LEU A 115 17.48 13.41 -7.84
CA LEU A 115 16.85 12.08 -7.87
C LEU A 115 15.33 12.16 -7.95
N TYR A 116 14.72 13.19 -7.34
CA TYR A 116 13.30 13.47 -7.54
C TYR A 116 13.00 13.74 -9.01
N GLN A 117 13.75 14.65 -9.65
CA GLN A 117 13.56 15.01 -11.05
C GLN A 117 13.66 13.80 -11.98
N GLU A 118 14.62 12.91 -11.71
CA GLU A 118 14.90 11.74 -12.53
C GLU A 118 13.85 10.62 -12.34
N TYR A 119 13.51 10.27 -11.10
CA TYR A 119 12.74 9.05 -10.82
C TYR A 119 11.31 9.29 -10.33
N SER A 120 11.05 10.42 -9.68
CA SER A 120 9.78 10.66 -8.96
C SER A 120 8.90 11.75 -9.57
N TYR A 121 9.47 12.63 -10.40
CA TYR A 121 8.74 13.71 -11.06
C TYR A 121 7.58 13.18 -11.90
N SER A 122 7.74 12.03 -12.56
CA SER A 122 6.67 11.44 -13.37
C SER A 122 5.39 11.06 -12.59
N VAL A 123 5.52 10.88 -11.28
CA VAL A 123 4.41 10.55 -10.36
C VAL A 123 3.91 11.81 -9.64
N TRP A 124 4.80 12.75 -9.30
CA TRP A 124 4.46 14.02 -8.63
C TRP A 124 4.94 15.24 -9.43
N PRO A 125 4.39 15.54 -10.62
CA PRO A 125 4.91 16.57 -11.52
C PRO A 125 4.45 17.98 -11.11
N VAL A 126 4.82 18.43 -9.90
CA VAL A 126 4.34 19.70 -9.31
C VAL A 126 5.48 20.63 -8.86
N ILE A 127 6.73 20.15 -8.88
CA ILE A 127 7.91 20.92 -8.48
C ILE A 127 8.81 21.14 -9.69
N LYS A 128 9.13 22.41 -9.94
CA LYS A 128 10.17 22.81 -10.90
C LYS A 128 11.54 22.63 -10.26
N ALA A 129 12.15 21.46 -10.47
CA ALA A 129 13.40 21.08 -9.80
C ALA A 129 14.52 22.09 -10.04
N GLU A 130 14.73 22.55 -11.28
CA GLU A 130 15.71 23.60 -11.61
C GLU A 130 15.55 24.87 -10.76
N ALA A 131 14.32 25.34 -10.58
CA ALA A 131 14.06 26.54 -9.78
C ALA A 131 14.34 26.30 -8.29
N LEU A 132 13.98 25.11 -7.78
CA LEU A 132 14.30 24.73 -6.40
C LEU A 132 15.82 24.64 -6.18
N LEU A 133 16.55 24.02 -7.11
CA LEU A 133 18.01 23.89 -7.07
C LEU A 133 18.69 25.25 -7.07
N GLN A 134 18.29 26.15 -7.99
CA GLN A 134 18.83 27.51 -8.04
C GLN A 134 18.63 28.26 -6.72
N LYS A 135 17.46 28.11 -6.08
CA LYS A 135 17.22 28.72 -4.76
C LYS A 135 18.12 28.14 -3.68
N LEU A 136 18.29 26.83 -3.64
CA LEU A 136 19.17 26.16 -2.68
C LEU A 136 20.63 26.62 -2.86
N GLU A 137 21.11 26.74 -4.10
CA GLU A 137 22.46 27.21 -4.43
C GLU A 137 22.70 28.67 -4.02
N ASN A 138 21.76 29.56 -4.32
CA ASN A 138 21.83 30.98 -3.99
C ASN A 138 21.87 31.23 -2.47
N GLY A 139 21.40 30.27 -1.66
CA GLY A 139 21.57 30.27 -0.22
C GLY A 139 20.69 31.23 0.58
N HIS A 140 19.89 32.05 -0.10
CA HIS A 140 18.86 32.90 0.49
C HIS A 140 17.49 32.35 0.09
N TYR A 141 16.93 31.49 0.94
CA TYR A 141 15.61 30.92 0.73
C TYR A 141 14.77 31.04 2.00
N GLU A 142 13.46 31.23 1.81
CA GLU A 142 12.47 31.29 2.88
C GLU A 142 12.30 29.92 3.57
N ASP A 143 11.88 29.93 4.84
CA ASP A 143 11.60 28.73 5.64
C ASP A 143 10.69 27.74 4.89
N ASN A 144 9.64 28.23 4.21
CA ASN A 144 8.72 27.40 3.43
C ASN A 144 9.40 26.69 2.26
N THR A 145 10.40 27.32 1.63
CA THR A 145 11.16 26.72 0.51
C THR A 145 12.09 25.63 1.04
N TYR A 146 12.70 25.85 2.20
CA TYR A 146 13.54 24.84 2.87
C TYR A 146 12.72 23.66 3.41
N CYS A 147 11.55 23.93 4.01
CA CYS A 147 10.58 22.91 4.41
C CYS A 147 10.16 22.04 3.22
N LEU A 148 9.88 22.67 2.08
CA LEU A 148 9.54 21.95 0.86
C LEU A 148 10.71 21.07 0.38
N ALA A 149 11.94 21.59 0.32
CA ALA A 149 13.11 20.84 -0.10
C ALA A 149 13.39 19.62 0.80
N THR A 150 13.29 19.80 2.12
CA THR A 150 13.52 18.73 3.11
C THR A 150 12.40 17.67 3.07
N ALA A 151 11.12 18.07 2.97
CA ALA A 151 10.01 17.13 2.82
C ALA A 151 10.09 16.34 1.51
N LEU A 152 10.33 17.02 0.39
CA LEU A 152 10.51 16.40 -0.93
C LEU A 152 11.66 15.38 -0.91
N SER A 153 12.79 15.76 -0.30
CA SER A 153 13.95 14.87 -0.16
C SER A 153 13.61 13.65 0.69
N ALA A 154 12.93 13.83 1.83
CA ALA A 154 12.47 12.72 2.67
C ALA A 154 11.58 11.73 1.91
N ALA A 155 10.59 12.25 1.18
CA ALA A 155 9.68 11.45 0.36
C ALA A 155 10.41 10.68 -0.74
N THR A 156 11.30 11.37 -1.48
CA THR A 156 12.08 10.78 -2.57
C THR A 156 13.01 9.68 -2.06
N MET A 157 13.75 9.96 -0.97
CA MET A 157 14.65 8.97 -0.37
C MET A 157 13.89 7.75 0.15
N ALA A 158 12.71 7.94 0.76
CA ALA A 158 11.89 6.82 1.23
C ALA A 158 11.26 6.02 0.09
N GLN A 159 10.82 6.69 -0.99
CA GLN A 159 10.24 6.05 -2.19
C GLN A 159 11.25 5.17 -2.91
N LEU A 160 12.47 5.68 -3.09
CA LEU A 160 13.54 5.00 -3.83
C LEU A 160 14.39 4.09 -2.94
N HIS A 161 14.05 3.93 -1.66
CA HIS A 161 14.82 3.15 -0.69
C HIS A 161 16.32 3.51 -0.67
N LEU A 162 16.65 4.81 -0.75
CA LEU A 162 18.03 5.28 -0.83
C LEU A 162 18.80 5.00 0.46
N ALA A 163 20.06 4.62 0.30
CA ALA A 163 21.01 4.65 1.40
C ALA A 163 21.19 6.10 1.92
N PRO A 164 21.60 6.29 3.18
CA PRO A 164 21.90 7.63 3.71
C PRO A 164 22.90 8.35 2.81
N LEU A 165 22.61 9.63 2.51
CA LEU A 165 23.51 10.48 1.76
C LEU A 165 24.58 11.03 2.71
N THR A 166 25.84 10.95 2.29
CA THR A 166 26.98 11.34 3.12
C THR A 166 27.77 12.48 2.49
N GLU A 167 28.14 13.46 3.29
CA GLU A 167 29.03 14.56 2.89
C GLU A 167 29.87 14.99 4.09
N GLU A 168 31.19 14.86 3.99
CA GLU A 168 32.12 15.13 5.09
C GLU A 168 31.72 14.40 6.39
N GLN A 169 31.25 15.12 7.41
CA GLN A 169 30.80 14.57 8.70
C GLN A 169 29.29 14.30 8.75
N TRP A 170 28.56 14.63 7.68
CA TRP A 170 27.12 14.49 7.61
C TRP A 170 26.72 13.14 7.07
N THR A 171 25.78 12.51 7.75
CA THR A 171 25.08 11.32 7.26
C THR A 171 23.60 11.59 7.45
N VAL A 172 22.90 11.78 6.34
CA VAL A 172 21.51 12.21 6.32
C VAL A 172 20.69 11.15 5.61
N ASP A 173 19.77 10.55 6.36
CA ASP A 173 18.77 9.63 5.81
C ASP A 173 17.40 10.34 5.66
N SER A 174 16.41 9.61 5.16
CA SER A 174 15.06 10.14 4.96
C SER A 174 14.39 10.58 6.27
N SER A 175 14.75 9.98 7.41
CA SER A 175 14.22 10.36 8.73
C SER A 175 14.77 11.67 9.24
N VAL A 176 16.06 11.94 9.00
CA VAL A 176 16.69 13.23 9.32
C VAL A 176 16.06 14.34 8.46
N MET A 177 15.84 14.09 7.17
CA MET A 177 15.16 15.04 6.28
C MET A 177 13.74 15.38 6.76
N ALA A 178 12.94 14.37 7.12
CA ALA A 178 11.58 14.59 7.60
C ALA A 178 11.56 15.32 8.95
N ALA A 179 12.44 14.94 9.88
CA ALA A 179 12.56 15.58 11.19
C ALA A 179 12.94 17.06 11.07
N GLU A 180 13.84 17.40 10.14
CA GLU A 180 14.23 18.78 9.89
C GLU A 180 13.08 19.62 9.33
N CYS A 181 12.30 19.09 8.39
CA CYS A 181 11.10 19.75 7.89
C CYS A 181 10.12 20.06 9.04
N ILE A 182 9.83 19.06 9.89
CA ILE A 182 8.93 19.22 11.04
C ILE A 182 9.46 20.26 12.01
N ARG A 183 10.77 20.23 12.32
CA ARG A 183 11.41 21.19 13.23
C ARG A 183 11.24 22.63 12.76
N ILE A 184 11.46 22.91 11.48
CA ILE A 184 11.27 24.26 10.92
C ILE A 184 9.80 24.66 10.96
N ARG A 185 8.90 23.74 10.60
CA ARG A 185 7.44 23.98 10.66
C ARG A 185 6.95 24.30 12.07
N GLU A 186 7.51 23.68 13.10
CA GLU A 186 7.18 23.96 14.51
C GLU A 186 7.72 25.32 14.99
N GLN A 187 8.80 25.80 14.38
CA GLN A 187 9.39 27.10 14.68
C GLN A 187 8.76 28.24 13.87
N SER A 188 8.21 27.93 12.70
CA SER A 188 7.52 28.88 11.82
C SER A 188 6.02 28.95 12.14
N ASN A 189 5.41 30.12 11.99
CA ASN A 189 3.95 30.26 12.07
C ASN A 189 3.29 30.02 10.68
N TYR A 190 3.70 28.96 9.99
CA TYR A 190 3.32 28.71 8.59
C TYR A 190 1.81 28.53 8.38
N ARG A 191 1.07 28.16 9.43
CA ARG A 191 -0.40 28.00 9.38
C ARG A 191 -1.12 29.33 9.18
N GLU A 192 -0.58 30.42 9.72
CA GLU A 192 -1.12 31.77 9.56
C GLU A 192 -0.63 32.46 8.27
N SER A 193 0.37 31.86 7.60
CA SER A 193 0.99 32.37 6.36
C SER A 193 1.08 31.26 5.31
N LEU A 194 -0.06 30.60 5.08
CA LEU A 194 -0.14 29.43 4.23
C LEU A 194 0.10 29.79 2.76
N ASP A 195 0.95 29.00 2.10
CA ASP A 195 1.16 29.04 0.65
C ASP A 195 1.22 27.60 0.07
N ALA A 196 1.39 27.46 -1.25
CA ALA A 196 1.50 26.15 -1.89
C ALA A 196 2.70 25.32 -1.40
N ARG A 197 3.76 25.93 -0.83
CA ARG A 197 4.95 25.21 -0.33
C ARG A 197 4.62 24.51 0.97
N CYS A 198 3.83 25.16 1.83
CA CYS A 198 3.30 24.55 3.03
C CYS A 198 2.44 23.32 2.71
N ILE A 199 1.57 23.42 1.69
CA ILE A 199 0.71 22.33 1.23
C ILE A 199 1.56 21.16 0.71
N LEU A 200 2.52 21.44 -0.18
CA LEU A 200 3.37 20.39 -0.72
C LEU A 200 4.31 19.78 0.33
N ALA A 201 4.79 20.57 1.29
CA ALA A 201 5.52 20.01 2.41
C ALA A 201 4.66 19.02 3.21
N SER A 202 3.37 19.31 3.46
CA SER A 202 2.45 18.35 4.08
C SER A 202 2.24 17.11 3.19
N PHE A 203 2.05 17.30 1.89
CA PHE A 203 1.92 16.18 0.94
C PHE A 203 3.15 15.27 0.94
N PHE A 204 4.36 15.81 0.87
CA PHE A 204 5.57 14.99 0.86
C PHE A 204 5.86 14.37 2.23
N LEU A 205 5.49 15.01 3.34
CA LEU A 205 5.48 14.35 4.66
C LEU A 205 4.49 13.18 4.70
N HIS A 206 3.31 13.30 4.09
CA HIS A 206 2.39 12.17 3.91
C HIS A 206 3.08 11.03 3.15
N VAL A 207 3.69 11.31 2.00
CA VAL A 207 4.39 10.31 1.18
C VAL A 207 5.47 9.61 2.01
N TYR A 208 6.33 10.38 2.69
CA TYR A 208 7.37 9.83 3.56
C TYR A 208 6.79 8.88 4.61
N HIS A 209 5.81 9.34 5.40
CA HIS A 209 5.20 8.53 6.45
C HIS A 209 4.46 7.30 5.92
N ALA A 210 3.85 7.39 4.73
CA ALA A 210 3.21 6.25 4.09
C ALA A 210 4.24 5.17 3.75
N LYS A 211 5.39 5.54 3.18
CA LYS A 211 6.45 4.59 2.78
C LYS A 211 7.10 3.86 3.95
N ILE A 212 7.24 4.54 5.09
CA ILE A 212 7.72 3.90 6.33
C ILE A 212 6.59 3.26 7.15
N ASN A 213 5.38 3.15 6.59
CA ASN A 213 4.20 2.50 7.19
C ASN A 213 3.74 3.15 8.53
N GLN A 214 3.95 4.45 8.70
CA GLN A 214 3.41 5.25 9.81
C GLN A 214 2.02 5.81 9.46
N ARG A 215 1.03 4.92 9.51
CA ARG A 215 -0.33 5.15 8.99
C ARG A 215 -1.02 6.41 9.49
N ASN A 216 -0.96 6.67 10.79
CA ASN A 216 -1.64 7.81 11.39
C ASN A 216 -1.02 9.13 10.94
N SER A 217 0.31 9.23 11.00
CA SER A 217 1.04 10.43 10.56
C SER A 217 0.76 10.70 9.07
N ALA A 218 0.87 9.66 8.24
CA ALA A 218 0.57 9.77 6.82
C ALA A 218 -0.84 10.28 6.55
N MET A 219 -1.86 9.76 7.24
CA MET A 219 -3.25 10.21 7.08
C MET A 219 -3.45 11.67 7.55
N ILE A 220 -2.87 12.05 8.69
CA ILE A 220 -2.97 13.43 9.21
C ILE A 220 -2.34 14.41 8.22
N PHE A 221 -1.16 14.10 7.68
CA PHE A 221 -0.46 14.99 6.76
C PHE A 221 -1.19 15.18 5.42
N ILE A 222 -1.82 14.13 4.86
CA ILE A 222 -2.61 14.31 3.63
C ILE A 222 -3.88 15.12 3.88
N GLN A 223 -4.52 14.94 5.03
CA GLN A 223 -5.69 15.73 5.43
C GLN A 223 -5.32 17.19 5.71
N GLU A 224 -4.14 17.44 6.28
CA GLU A 224 -3.58 18.78 6.44
C GLU A 224 -3.35 19.43 5.06
N ALA A 225 -2.75 18.71 4.11
CA ALA A 225 -2.54 19.20 2.74
C ALA A 225 -3.86 19.54 2.04
N ILE A 226 -4.86 18.67 2.12
CA ILE A 226 -6.22 18.90 1.59
C ILE A 226 -6.86 20.14 2.24
N SER A 227 -6.77 20.25 3.56
CA SER A 227 -7.34 21.40 4.30
C SER A 227 -6.67 22.71 3.88
N GLY A 228 -5.33 22.69 3.77
CA GLY A 228 -4.57 23.85 3.32
C GLY A 228 -4.90 24.26 1.88
N ALA A 229 -5.01 23.30 0.97
CA ALA A 229 -5.39 23.58 -0.42
C ALA A 229 -6.77 24.23 -0.54
N ARG A 230 -7.72 23.85 0.31
CA ARG A 230 -9.05 24.48 0.37
C ARG A 230 -9.02 25.89 0.93
N LEU A 231 -8.18 26.15 1.94
CA LEU A 231 -7.98 27.51 2.46
C LEU A 231 -7.43 28.45 1.38
N LEU A 232 -6.59 27.93 0.48
CA LEU A 232 -6.09 28.67 -0.70
C LEU A 232 -7.05 28.64 -1.91
N ARG A 233 -8.23 28.01 -1.76
CA ARG A 233 -9.25 27.86 -2.82
C ARG A 233 -8.73 27.15 -4.08
N LEU A 234 -7.83 26.18 -3.92
CA LEU A 234 -7.28 25.40 -5.04
C LEU A 234 -8.27 24.34 -5.57
N ASP A 235 -9.41 24.16 -4.89
CA ASP A 235 -10.48 23.25 -5.27
C ASP A 235 -11.55 23.88 -6.17
N VAL A 236 -11.38 25.16 -6.54
CA VAL A 236 -12.31 25.92 -7.39
C VAL A 236 -11.58 26.61 -8.55
N ASP A 237 -12.35 27.08 -9.55
CA ASP A 237 -11.81 27.55 -10.84
C ASP A 237 -11.06 28.90 -10.77
N ASP A 238 -11.21 29.63 -9.67
CA ASP A 238 -10.57 30.93 -9.41
C ASP A 238 -9.74 30.84 -8.11
N PRO A 239 -8.56 30.19 -8.17
CA PRO A 239 -7.69 30.09 -7.01
C PRO A 239 -7.09 31.45 -6.68
N MET A 240 -6.75 31.68 -5.41
CA MET A 240 -6.13 32.95 -5.02
C MET A 240 -4.82 33.18 -5.78
N GLU A 241 -4.66 34.31 -6.47
CA GLU A 241 -3.41 34.63 -7.21
C GLU A 241 -2.17 34.50 -6.32
N GLN A 242 -2.28 34.90 -5.05
CA GLN A 242 -1.22 34.83 -4.05
C GLN A 242 -0.79 33.39 -3.71
N ALA A 243 -1.68 32.40 -3.87
CA ALA A 243 -1.39 30.99 -3.58
C ALA A 243 -0.23 30.45 -4.44
N TRP A 244 0.00 31.07 -5.60
CA TRP A 244 0.93 30.62 -6.61
C TRP A 244 2.10 31.58 -6.89
N ALA A 245 2.36 32.52 -5.98
CA ALA A 245 3.40 33.54 -6.17
C ALA A 245 4.84 32.97 -6.25
N SER A 246 5.03 31.68 -5.96
CA SER A 246 6.34 31.02 -5.99
C SER A 246 6.66 30.42 -7.37
N ASP A 247 7.90 30.65 -7.80
CA ASP A 247 8.58 30.18 -9.01
C ASP A 247 8.99 28.71 -8.99
N VAL A 248 8.93 28.06 -7.82
CA VAL A 248 9.28 26.64 -7.63
C VAL A 248 8.15 25.69 -8.05
N PHE A 249 6.96 26.21 -8.34
CA PHE A 249 5.78 25.41 -8.72
C PHE A 249 5.57 25.34 -10.22
N GLU A 250 5.10 24.18 -10.67
CA GLU A 250 4.59 23.97 -12.01
C GLU A 250 3.32 23.10 -11.99
N ASN A 251 2.63 23.03 -13.14
CA ASN A 251 1.40 22.24 -13.32
C ASN A 251 0.38 22.46 -12.18
N ARG A 252 0.05 23.73 -11.96
CA ARG A 252 -0.76 24.19 -10.81
C ARG A 252 -2.15 23.57 -10.81
N GLU A 253 -2.69 23.34 -11.99
CA GLU A 253 -4.00 22.76 -12.27
C GLU A 253 -4.17 21.32 -11.76
N ILE A 254 -3.07 20.60 -11.52
CA ILE A 254 -3.11 19.23 -10.99
C ILE A 254 -2.79 19.12 -9.50
N LEU A 255 -2.44 20.21 -8.81
CA LEU A 255 -2.08 20.14 -7.39
C LEU A 255 -3.25 19.61 -6.56
N PHE A 256 -4.45 20.17 -6.71
CA PHE A 256 -5.61 19.68 -5.97
C PHE A 256 -6.01 18.25 -6.38
N PRO A 257 -6.08 17.89 -7.69
CA PRO A 257 -6.24 16.49 -8.12
C PRO A 257 -5.22 15.51 -7.52
N LEU A 258 -3.94 15.90 -7.42
CA LEU A 258 -2.88 15.09 -6.80
C LEU A 258 -3.21 14.77 -5.33
N LEU A 259 -3.58 15.79 -4.56
CA LEU A 259 -3.92 15.60 -3.14
C LEU A 259 -5.17 14.74 -3.00
N TRP A 260 -6.19 15.02 -3.81
CA TRP A 260 -7.48 14.33 -3.79
C TRP A 260 -7.35 12.84 -4.06
N VAL A 261 -6.55 12.47 -5.07
CA VAL A 261 -6.33 11.06 -5.45
C VAL A 261 -5.46 10.34 -4.41
N SER A 262 -4.46 11.03 -3.86
CA SER A 262 -3.57 10.47 -2.83
C SER A 262 -4.32 10.17 -1.53
N GLU A 263 -5.19 11.09 -1.07
CA GLU A 263 -6.03 10.85 0.10
C GLU A 263 -6.94 9.64 -0.10
N ARG A 264 -7.58 9.53 -1.27
CA ARG A 264 -8.52 8.44 -1.58
C ARG A 264 -7.83 7.10 -1.67
N GLY A 265 -6.70 7.03 -2.37
CA GLY A 265 -5.89 5.82 -2.45
C GLY A 265 -5.48 5.35 -1.05
N TYR A 266 -5.01 6.28 -0.21
CA TYR A 266 -4.56 5.94 1.13
C TYR A 266 -5.71 5.58 2.08
N SER A 267 -6.82 6.31 2.02
CA SER A 267 -8.03 6.04 2.82
C SER A 267 -8.61 4.68 2.49
N MET A 268 -8.65 4.32 1.20
CA MET A 268 -9.09 3.01 0.74
C MET A 268 -8.22 1.89 1.29
N HIS A 269 -6.88 2.05 1.27
CA HIS A 269 -5.96 1.08 1.86
C HIS A 269 -6.20 0.85 3.37
N LEU A 270 -6.62 1.90 4.09
CA LEU A 270 -6.89 1.83 5.53
C LEU A 270 -8.35 1.49 5.89
N GLY A 271 -9.25 1.39 4.91
CA GLY A 271 -10.68 1.22 5.14
C GLY A 271 -11.33 2.44 5.81
N LEU A 272 -10.83 3.64 5.53
CA LEU A 272 -11.32 4.92 6.03
C LEU A 272 -12.07 5.69 4.94
N ALA A 273 -12.92 6.64 5.36
CA ALA A 273 -13.55 7.59 4.46
C ALA A 273 -12.62 8.80 4.22
N PRO A 274 -12.50 9.31 2.97
CA PRO A 274 -11.79 10.55 2.68
C PRO A 274 -12.42 11.75 3.38
N SER A 275 -11.62 12.76 3.73
CA SER A 275 -12.11 14.00 4.36
C SER A 275 -12.83 14.93 3.36
N TYR A 276 -12.44 14.90 2.08
CA TYR A 276 -13.08 15.68 1.02
C TYR A 276 -14.05 14.84 0.20
N THR A 277 -15.34 15.08 0.38
CA THR A 277 -16.44 14.29 -0.24
C THR A 277 -17.00 14.92 -1.52
N ILE A 278 -16.60 16.15 -1.86
CA ILE A 278 -17.05 16.82 -3.07
C ILE A 278 -16.31 16.20 -4.28
N PRO A 279 -17.00 15.99 -5.43
CA PRO A 279 -16.34 15.53 -6.65
C PRO A 279 -15.19 16.46 -7.06
N VAL A 280 -14.04 15.88 -7.41
CA VAL A 280 -12.91 16.64 -7.95
C VAL A 280 -13.27 17.23 -9.31
N ARG A 281 -12.80 18.45 -9.56
CA ARG A 281 -12.86 19.08 -10.87
C ARG A 281 -11.58 18.75 -11.63
N LEU A 282 -11.73 18.34 -12.89
CA LEU A 282 -10.60 18.07 -13.76
C LEU A 282 -10.40 19.27 -14.70
N PRO A 283 -9.14 19.71 -14.93
CA PRO A 283 -8.83 20.74 -15.92
C PRO A 283 -9.34 20.37 -17.32
N GLU A 284 -9.74 21.38 -18.10
CA GLU A 284 -10.19 21.17 -19.48
C GLU A 284 -9.04 20.66 -20.37
N VAL A 285 -9.34 19.62 -21.16
CA VAL A 285 -8.36 18.85 -21.95
C VAL A 285 -7.64 19.71 -23.01
N GLY A 286 -8.22 20.83 -23.44
CA GLY A 286 -7.79 21.61 -24.61
C GLY A 286 -6.46 22.36 -24.50
N VAL A 287 -5.95 22.63 -23.29
CA VAL A 287 -4.68 23.37 -23.08
C VAL A 287 -3.55 22.44 -22.58
N MET A 288 -3.88 21.20 -22.20
CA MET A 288 -3.02 20.32 -21.39
C MET A 288 -2.42 19.14 -22.17
N LEU A 289 -2.64 19.08 -23.48
CA LEU A 289 -2.27 17.95 -24.35
C LEU A 289 -0.76 17.72 -24.47
N GLU A 290 0.08 18.68 -24.09
CA GLU A 290 1.54 18.59 -24.28
C GLU A 290 2.27 17.92 -23.11
N ASN A 291 1.77 18.04 -21.87
CA ASN A 291 2.47 17.48 -20.71
C ASN A 291 1.99 16.05 -20.39
N VAL A 292 2.77 15.07 -20.82
CA VAL A 292 2.49 13.64 -20.57
C VAL A 292 2.38 13.32 -19.07
N HIS A 293 3.14 13.98 -18.18
CA HIS A 293 3.08 13.69 -16.75
C HIS A 293 1.75 14.17 -16.14
N VAL A 294 1.30 15.36 -16.52
CA VAL A 294 -0.02 15.90 -16.16
C VAL A 294 -1.13 14.98 -16.62
N GLN A 295 -1.09 14.54 -17.89
CA GLN A 295 -2.09 13.60 -18.42
C GLN A 295 -2.08 12.27 -17.65
N GLY A 296 -0.89 11.76 -17.29
CA GLY A 296 -0.75 10.54 -16.48
C GLY A 296 -1.51 10.63 -15.16
N LEU A 297 -1.34 11.74 -14.44
CA LEU A 297 -2.01 11.95 -13.17
C LEU A 297 -3.52 12.18 -13.35
N LEU A 298 -3.95 12.92 -14.37
CA LEU A 298 -5.39 13.14 -14.62
C LEU A 298 -6.12 11.84 -14.94
N GLU A 299 -5.52 10.95 -15.73
CA GLU A 299 -6.09 9.62 -15.99
C GLU A 299 -6.14 8.75 -14.72
N LEU A 300 -5.12 8.81 -13.87
CA LEU A 300 -5.17 8.17 -12.54
C LEU A 300 -6.34 8.73 -11.71
N VAL A 301 -6.56 10.05 -11.74
CA VAL A 301 -7.70 10.68 -11.05
C VAL A 301 -9.04 10.20 -11.64
N ARG A 302 -9.16 10.04 -12.96
CA ARG A 302 -10.37 9.50 -13.61
C ARG A 302 -10.70 8.09 -13.14
N LEU A 303 -9.71 7.23 -12.89
CA LEU A 303 -9.94 5.91 -12.29
C LEU A 303 -10.64 6.04 -10.93
N PHE A 304 -10.11 6.91 -10.06
CA PHE A 304 -10.70 7.16 -8.75
C PHE A 304 -12.08 7.82 -8.82
N VAL A 305 -12.35 8.69 -9.80
CA VAL A 305 -13.69 9.25 -10.04
C VAL A 305 -14.69 8.17 -10.46
N ALA A 306 -14.30 7.26 -11.35
CA ALA A 306 -15.14 6.12 -11.73
C ALA A 306 -15.44 5.21 -10.53
N PHE A 307 -14.43 5.01 -9.68
CA PHE A 307 -14.52 4.16 -8.49
C PHE A 307 -15.31 4.81 -7.33
N ASP A 308 -15.26 6.13 -7.17
CA ASP A 308 -15.92 6.86 -6.05
C ASP A 308 -17.44 6.60 -6.01
N ARG A 309 -18.05 6.31 -7.18
CA ARG A 309 -19.48 5.98 -7.34
C ARG A 309 -19.94 4.85 -6.41
N ILE A 310 -19.08 3.84 -6.18
CA ILE A 310 -19.38 2.69 -5.34
C ILE A 310 -18.79 2.80 -3.93
N SER A 311 -17.77 3.65 -3.73
CA SER A 311 -17.08 3.84 -2.44
C SER A 311 -17.84 4.78 -1.50
N VAL A 312 -18.31 5.94 -2.00
CA VAL A 312 -19.01 6.96 -1.18
C VAL A 312 -20.36 6.47 -0.65
N ARG A 313 -21.04 5.60 -1.40
CA ARG A 313 -22.31 4.97 -1.01
C ARG A 313 -22.19 4.01 0.19
N HIS A 314 -20.96 3.70 0.63
CA HIS A 314 -20.73 2.89 1.82
C HIS A 314 -20.65 3.73 3.12
N GLY A 315 -20.32 5.02 3.02
CA GLY A 315 -20.05 5.87 4.19
C GLY A 315 -21.24 6.70 4.68
N THR A 316 -22.29 6.87 3.87
CA THR A 316 -23.45 7.69 4.23
C THR A 316 -24.74 6.91 4.05
N CYS A 317 -25.39 6.66 5.19
CA CYS A 317 -26.73 6.08 5.32
C CYS A 317 -26.85 4.55 5.10
N LEU A 318 -27.43 3.91 6.11
CA LEU A 318 -28.01 2.58 6.00
C LEU A 318 -29.04 2.61 4.85
N ASP A 319 -28.99 1.60 3.97
CA ASP A 319 -30.10 1.13 3.10
C ASP A 319 -30.15 1.48 1.60
N ALA A 320 -29.18 2.18 1.01
CA ALA A 320 -29.01 2.19 -0.47
C ALA A 320 -27.83 1.29 -0.87
N GLY A 321 -28.05 -0.03 -0.88
CA GLY A 321 -27.03 -0.99 -1.31
C GLY A 321 -26.53 -0.72 -2.74
N VAL A 322 -25.24 -0.92 -2.97
CA VAL A 322 -24.65 -0.88 -4.33
C VAL A 322 -25.34 -1.95 -5.19
N SER A 323 -25.95 -1.56 -6.31
CA SER A 323 -26.67 -2.48 -7.19
C SER A 323 -25.70 -3.26 -8.10
N PRO A 324 -26.11 -4.42 -8.66
CA PRO A 324 -25.31 -5.12 -9.67
C PRO A 324 -25.01 -4.26 -10.91
N VAL A 325 -25.94 -3.35 -11.25
CA VAL A 325 -25.78 -2.41 -12.38
C VAL A 325 -24.70 -1.39 -12.08
N ASP A 326 -24.68 -0.81 -10.87
CA ASP A 326 -23.63 0.15 -10.48
C ASP A 326 -22.23 -0.50 -10.55
N LEU A 327 -22.10 -1.76 -10.11
CA LEU A 327 -20.83 -2.50 -10.18
C LEU A 327 -20.41 -2.73 -11.64
N ALA A 328 -21.34 -3.14 -12.50
CA ALA A 328 -21.07 -3.38 -13.92
C ALA A 328 -20.71 -2.08 -14.65
N GLU A 329 -21.39 -0.97 -14.38
CA GLU A 329 -21.08 0.34 -14.97
C GLU A 329 -19.71 0.86 -14.50
N THR A 330 -19.39 0.70 -13.21
CA THR A 330 -18.07 1.07 -12.69
C THR A 330 -16.98 0.23 -13.32
N GLU A 331 -17.15 -1.09 -13.43
CA GLU A 331 -16.17 -1.96 -14.11
C GLU A 331 -16.01 -1.61 -15.58
N ALA A 332 -17.11 -1.42 -16.32
CA ALA A 332 -17.06 -1.03 -17.73
C ALA A 332 -16.35 0.31 -17.92
N THR A 333 -16.59 1.27 -17.02
CA THR A 333 -15.89 2.56 -17.03
C THR A 333 -14.39 2.39 -16.79
N LEU A 334 -14.00 1.60 -15.77
CA LEU A 334 -12.59 1.33 -15.48
C LEU A 334 -11.89 0.63 -16.63
N SER A 335 -12.53 -0.36 -17.24
CA SER A 335 -11.99 -1.14 -18.36
C SER A 335 -11.83 -0.30 -19.64
N ALA A 336 -12.72 0.67 -19.86
CA ALA A 336 -12.65 1.59 -21.01
C ALA A 336 -11.58 2.68 -20.84
N LEU A 337 -11.14 2.98 -19.62
CA LEU A 337 -10.09 3.97 -19.36
C LEU A 337 -8.71 3.40 -19.70
N TYR A 338 -7.94 4.11 -20.51
CA TYR A 338 -6.59 3.73 -20.89
C TYR A 338 -5.67 4.95 -20.93
N LEU A 339 -4.39 4.75 -20.61
CA LEU A 339 -3.36 5.75 -20.82
C LEU A 339 -2.84 5.62 -22.25
N GLY A 340 -2.93 6.68 -23.06
CA GLY A 340 -2.40 6.67 -24.42
C GLY A 340 -0.93 6.23 -24.47
N GLN A 341 -0.55 5.44 -25.48
CA GLN A 341 0.83 4.98 -25.68
C GLN A 341 1.74 6.16 -26.03
N GLY A 342 2.42 6.72 -25.03
CA GLY A 342 3.69 7.40 -25.27
C GLY A 342 4.76 6.34 -25.57
N ASN A 343 5.70 6.64 -26.46
CA ASN A 343 6.69 5.68 -27.01
C ASN A 343 7.64 5.01 -25.98
N SER A 344 7.46 5.18 -24.66
CA SER A 344 8.27 4.52 -23.62
C SER A 344 7.44 4.12 -22.40
N ALA A 345 7.64 2.87 -21.93
CA ALA A 345 7.21 2.45 -20.61
C ALA A 345 7.76 3.40 -19.55
N SER A 346 6.91 3.91 -18.67
CA SER A 346 7.28 4.89 -17.64
C SER A 346 6.61 4.56 -16.32
N THR A 347 7.24 4.88 -15.19
CA THR A 347 6.72 4.59 -13.84
C THR A 347 5.26 5.03 -13.67
N ARG A 348 4.87 6.19 -14.22
CA ARG A 348 3.46 6.65 -14.24
C ARG A 348 2.48 5.67 -14.91
N MET A 349 2.89 5.02 -15.99
CA MET A 349 2.06 4.07 -16.74
C MET A 349 1.86 2.78 -15.95
N ALA A 350 2.92 2.27 -15.32
CA ALA A 350 2.81 1.11 -14.45
C ALA A 350 1.92 1.40 -13.24
N ASP A 351 2.08 2.56 -12.58
CA ASP A 351 1.18 3.00 -11.50
C ASP A 351 -0.28 3.01 -11.93
N TYR A 352 -0.56 3.59 -13.10
CA TYR A 352 -1.90 3.65 -13.68
C TYR A 352 -2.48 2.25 -13.93
N TYR A 353 -1.77 1.38 -14.66
CA TYR A 353 -2.30 0.05 -15.02
C TYR A 353 -2.46 -0.84 -13.80
N ILE A 354 -1.49 -0.86 -12.88
CA ILE A 354 -1.60 -1.60 -11.62
C ILE A 354 -2.82 -1.13 -10.83
N THR A 355 -3.01 0.19 -10.72
CA THR A 355 -4.16 0.77 -10.01
C THR A 355 -5.49 0.42 -10.67
N ARG A 356 -5.58 0.46 -12.01
CA ARG A 356 -6.79 0.11 -12.76
C ARG A 356 -7.19 -1.34 -12.52
N GLU A 357 -6.27 -2.28 -12.69
CA GLU A 357 -6.57 -3.72 -12.54
C GLU A 357 -6.86 -4.08 -11.08
N TRP A 358 -6.19 -3.45 -10.13
CA TRP A 358 -6.51 -3.57 -8.72
C TRP A 358 -7.92 -3.06 -8.39
N MET A 359 -8.33 -1.90 -8.91
CA MET A 359 -9.69 -1.40 -8.72
C MET A 359 -10.73 -2.36 -9.29
N ARG A 360 -10.52 -2.90 -10.50
CA ARG A 360 -11.39 -3.92 -11.09
C ARG A 360 -11.51 -5.15 -10.18
N THR A 361 -10.40 -5.58 -9.57
CA THR A 361 -10.38 -6.66 -8.56
C THR A 361 -11.25 -6.30 -7.35
N ILE A 362 -11.18 -5.06 -6.82
CA ILE A 362 -12.03 -4.63 -5.69
C ILE A 362 -13.52 -4.62 -6.08
N VAL A 363 -13.86 -4.16 -7.28
CA VAL A 363 -15.26 -4.20 -7.77
C VAL A 363 -15.77 -5.64 -7.79
N TRP A 364 -14.97 -6.58 -8.26
CA TRP A 364 -15.30 -8.01 -8.25
C TRP A 364 -15.43 -8.58 -6.84
N GLN A 365 -14.48 -8.28 -5.94
CA GLN A 365 -14.56 -8.70 -4.54
C GLN A 365 -15.82 -8.14 -3.87
N LYS A 366 -16.27 -6.94 -4.26
CA LYS A 366 -17.54 -6.38 -3.80
C LYS A 366 -18.73 -7.21 -4.29
N ALA A 367 -18.76 -7.57 -5.58
CA ALA A 367 -19.77 -8.47 -6.13
C ALA A 367 -19.79 -9.84 -5.43
N LEU A 368 -18.61 -10.40 -5.14
CA LEU A 368 -18.44 -11.63 -4.34
C LEU A 368 -19.03 -11.46 -2.93
N SER A 369 -18.72 -10.36 -2.24
CA SER A 369 -19.22 -10.10 -0.89
C SER A 369 -20.76 -9.97 -0.82
N LEU A 370 -21.36 -9.49 -1.91
CA LEU A 370 -22.81 -9.37 -2.09
C LEU A 370 -23.46 -10.66 -2.64
N ARG A 371 -22.66 -11.72 -2.87
CA ARG A 371 -23.09 -13.02 -3.41
C ARG A 371 -23.76 -12.92 -4.78
N LEU A 372 -23.26 -12.02 -5.63
CA LEU A 372 -23.80 -11.78 -6.97
C LEU A 372 -23.18 -12.70 -8.04
N LEU A 373 -22.17 -13.50 -7.68
CA LEU A 373 -21.45 -14.32 -8.64
C LEU A 373 -22.20 -15.60 -9.04
N SER A 374 -22.11 -15.93 -10.32
CA SER A 374 -22.56 -17.20 -10.88
C SER A 374 -21.65 -17.64 -12.02
N SER A 375 -21.37 -18.95 -12.13
CA SER A 375 -20.64 -19.51 -13.27
C SER A 375 -21.39 -19.40 -14.61
N THR A 376 -22.67 -19.03 -14.56
CA THR A 376 -23.54 -18.83 -15.74
C THR A 376 -23.97 -17.37 -15.93
N ALA A 377 -23.35 -16.43 -15.20
CA ALA A 377 -23.65 -15.01 -15.38
C ALA A 377 -23.24 -14.54 -16.78
N TYR A 378 -24.06 -13.66 -17.38
CA TYR A 378 -23.76 -13.06 -18.69
C TYR A 378 -22.63 -12.01 -18.64
N THR A 379 -22.53 -11.29 -17.53
CA THR A 379 -21.50 -10.26 -17.32
C THR A 379 -20.26 -10.91 -16.71
N GLU A 380 -19.09 -10.74 -17.33
CA GLU A 380 -17.84 -11.34 -16.88
C GLU A 380 -17.50 -10.97 -15.42
N LEU A 381 -17.71 -9.71 -15.01
CA LEU A 381 -17.58 -9.24 -13.62
C LEU A 381 -18.36 -10.09 -12.61
N MET A 382 -19.45 -10.73 -13.01
CA MET A 382 -20.30 -11.54 -12.13
C MET A 382 -19.95 -13.04 -12.21
N THR A 383 -18.80 -13.38 -12.77
CA THR A 383 -18.30 -14.76 -12.86
C THR A 383 -17.16 -15.01 -11.88
N PHE A 384 -16.87 -16.28 -11.60
CA PHE A 384 -15.67 -16.66 -10.85
C PHE A 384 -14.39 -16.58 -11.70
N ASP A 385 -14.49 -16.48 -13.03
CA ASP A 385 -13.33 -16.40 -13.93
C ASP A 385 -12.77 -14.97 -14.07
N PHE A 386 -13.48 -13.94 -13.58
CA PHE A 386 -13.06 -12.54 -13.72
C PHE A 386 -11.64 -12.23 -13.19
N PRO A 387 -11.17 -12.78 -12.05
CA PRO A 387 -9.78 -12.58 -11.62
C PRO A 387 -8.74 -13.07 -12.62
N ALA A 388 -9.06 -14.08 -13.44
CA ALA A 388 -8.16 -14.53 -14.50
C ALA A 388 -8.08 -13.52 -15.66
N LEU A 389 -9.20 -12.88 -15.98
CA LEU A 389 -9.26 -11.81 -16.97
C LEU A 389 -8.45 -10.59 -16.52
N VAL A 390 -8.69 -10.10 -15.29
CA VAL A 390 -7.94 -8.96 -14.73
C VAL A 390 -6.43 -9.26 -14.67
N SER A 391 -6.05 -10.48 -14.29
CA SER A 391 -4.63 -10.86 -14.21
C SER A 391 -3.97 -10.95 -15.58
N ARG A 392 -4.68 -11.43 -16.60
CA ARG A 392 -4.21 -11.42 -17.99
C ARG A 392 -4.01 -9.98 -18.48
N ASP A 393 -4.97 -9.09 -18.23
CA ASP A 393 -4.91 -7.70 -18.65
C ASP A 393 -3.77 -6.95 -17.93
N LEU A 394 -3.53 -7.27 -16.65
CA LEU A 394 -2.38 -6.76 -15.91
C LEU A 394 -1.06 -7.24 -16.51
N LEU A 395 -0.93 -8.53 -16.82
CA LEU A 395 0.26 -9.09 -17.47
C LEU A 395 0.55 -8.44 -18.82
N GLN A 396 -0.49 -8.27 -19.66
CA GLN A 396 -0.38 -7.55 -20.93
C GLN A 396 0.12 -6.13 -20.71
N SER A 397 -0.47 -5.41 -19.74
CA SER A 397 -0.11 -4.02 -19.44
C SER A 397 1.32 -3.90 -18.90
N LEU A 398 1.80 -4.88 -18.13
CA LEU A 398 3.13 -4.87 -17.52
C LEU A 398 4.23 -5.46 -18.41
N ARG A 399 3.90 -5.98 -19.59
CA ARG A 399 4.85 -6.68 -20.45
C ARG A 399 6.12 -5.88 -20.74
N GLY A 400 5.97 -4.60 -21.11
CA GLY A 400 7.08 -3.71 -21.45
C GLY A 400 7.86 -3.11 -20.28
N PHE A 401 7.53 -3.49 -19.03
CA PHE A 401 8.15 -2.93 -17.83
C PHE A 401 9.21 -3.86 -17.26
N SER A 402 10.38 -3.29 -16.98
CA SER A 402 11.50 -3.96 -16.32
C SER A 402 11.40 -3.83 -14.79
N GLU A 403 12.26 -4.56 -14.08
CA GLU A 403 12.44 -4.38 -12.64
C GLU A 403 12.75 -2.92 -12.26
N SER A 404 13.61 -2.24 -13.04
CA SER A 404 13.97 -0.85 -12.76
C SER A 404 12.83 0.15 -12.97
N ASP A 405 11.82 -0.18 -13.78
CA ASP A 405 10.63 0.68 -13.94
C ASP A 405 9.64 0.50 -12.80
N LEU A 406 9.57 -0.74 -12.30
CA LEU A 406 8.60 -1.16 -11.33
C LEU A 406 9.09 -0.85 -9.91
N LEU A 407 10.32 -1.21 -9.51
CA LEU A 407 10.79 -1.05 -8.11
C LEU A 407 10.60 0.37 -7.55
N PRO A 408 10.84 1.45 -8.32
CA PRO A 408 10.63 2.83 -7.85
C PRO A 408 9.18 3.16 -7.47
N LEU A 409 8.19 2.34 -7.83
CA LEU A 409 6.80 2.51 -7.40
C LEU A 409 6.60 2.25 -5.89
N GLY A 410 7.44 1.38 -5.33
CA GLY A 410 7.46 1.03 -3.92
C GLY A 410 6.28 0.15 -3.44
N ARG A 411 6.21 -0.01 -2.12
CA ARG A 411 5.36 -0.98 -1.42
C ARG A 411 3.85 -0.88 -1.72
N ASP A 412 3.32 0.31 -1.98
CA ASP A 412 1.87 0.48 -2.22
C ASP A 412 1.41 -0.22 -3.51
N GLN A 413 2.21 -0.13 -4.58
CA GLN A 413 1.90 -0.84 -5.82
C GLN A 413 2.11 -2.35 -5.68
N LEU A 414 3.09 -2.77 -4.87
CA LEU A 414 3.24 -4.18 -4.50
C LEU A 414 1.98 -4.75 -3.84
N LEU A 415 1.38 -4.02 -2.91
CA LEU A 415 0.16 -4.47 -2.22
C LEU A 415 -1.00 -4.65 -3.21
N LYS A 416 -1.14 -3.74 -4.19
CA LYS A 416 -2.14 -3.84 -5.24
C LYS A 416 -1.92 -5.05 -6.16
N CYS A 417 -0.70 -5.23 -6.65
CA CYS A 417 -0.31 -6.41 -7.45
C CYS A 417 -0.53 -7.72 -6.68
N PHE A 418 -0.13 -7.75 -5.40
CA PHE A 418 -0.34 -8.89 -4.52
C PHE A 418 -1.83 -9.21 -4.38
N GLU A 419 -2.70 -8.21 -4.25
CA GLU A 419 -4.14 -8.42 -4.13
C GLU A 419 -4.77 -9.00 -5.40
N VAL A 420 -4.34 -8.53 -6.58
CA VAL A 420 -4.74 -9.12 -7.87
C VAL A 420 -4.30 -10.58 -7.95
N ALA A 421 -3.01 -10.85 -7.73
CA ALA A 421 -2.44 -12.20 -7.80
C ALA A 421 -3.05 -13.14 -6.75
N ASN A 422 -3.27 -12.66 -5.53
CA ASN A 422 -3.89 -13.44 -4.47
C ASN A 422 -5.36 -13.78 -4.78
N SER A 423 -6.11 -12.85 -5.37
CA SER A 423 -7.51 -13.09 -5.79
C SER A 423 -7.60 -14.13 -6.92
N LEU A 424 -6.63 -14.11 -7.84
CA LEU A 424 -6.48 -15.16 -8.84
C LEU A 424 -6.10 -16.50 -8.20
N ALA A 425 -5.12 -16.52 -7.29
CA ALA A 425 -4.72 -17.74 -6.60
C ALA A 425 -5.87 -18.40 -5.85
N ASP A 426 -6.68 -17.61 -5.13
CA ASP A 426 -7.88 -18.11 -4.46
C ASP A 426 -8.87 -18.72 -5.47
N THR A 427 -9.09 -18.04 -6.59
CA THR A 427 -9.96 -18.54 -7.67
C THR A 427 -9.48 -19.88 -8.24
N VAL A 428 -8.18 -20.01 -8.53
CA VAL A 428 -7.58 -21.26 -9.03
C VAL A 428 -7.72 -22.39 -8.00
N LEU A 429 -7.56 -22.08 -6.71
CA LEU A 429 -7.65 -23.07 -5.64
C LEU A 429 -9.08 -23.56 -5.37
N PHE A 430 -10.09 -22.71 -5.61
CA PHE A 430 -11.50 -23.02 -5.32
C PHE A 430 -12.34 -23.42 -6.54
N THR A 431 -11.85 -23.18 -7.76
CA THR A 431 -12.53 -23.58 -9.00
C THR A 431 -11.99 -24.92 -9.47
N SER A 432 -12.86 -25.90 -9.72
CA SER A 432 -12.42 -27.16 -10.35
C SER A 432 -11.88 -26.86 -11.74
N ALA A 433 -10.67 -27.35 -12.05
CA ALA A 433 -10.07 -27.21 -13.36
C ALA A 433 -11.00 -27.82 -14.43
N ALA A 434 -11.80 -26.98 -15.09
CA ALA A 434 -12.46 -27.37 -16.32
C ALA A 434 -11.35 -27.72 -17.31
N LEU A 435 -11.44 -28.90 -17.95
CA LEU A 435 -10.55 -29.32 -19.02
C LEU A 435 -10.66 -28.30 -20.17
N ARG A 436 -9.81 -27.27 -20.16
CA ARG A 436 -9.63 -26.39 -21.30
C ARG A 436 -8.83 -27.17 -22.35
N PRO A 437 -9.08 -26.96 -23.66
CA PRO A 437 -8.29 -27.57 -24.71
C PRO A 437 -6.80 -27.27 -24.46
N ASN A 438 -5.95 -28.30 -24.58
CA ASN A 438 -4.56 -28.38 -24.10
C ASN A 438 -3.58 -27.31 -24.62
N PHE A 439 -4.04 -26.35 -25.43
CA PHE A 439 -3.21 -25.36 -26.13
C PHE A 439 -3.49 -23.90 -25.75
N GLN A 440 -4.46 -23.61 -24.87
CA GLN A 440 -4.76 -22.22 -24.47
C GLN A 440 -4.21 -21.91 -23.08
N LEU A 441 -3.65 -20.72 -22.88
CA LEU A 441 -3.26 -20.22 -21.55
C LEU A 441 -4.49 -20.09 -20.64
N GLY A 442 -4.31 -20.42 -19.36
CA GLY A 442 -5.36 -20.46 -18.37
C GLY A 442 -5.00 -19.76 -17.06
N PRO A 443 -5.89 -19.81 -16.07
CA PRO A 443 -5.75 -19.09 -14.81
C PRO A 443 -4.48 -19.47 -14.04
N SER A 444 -4.08 -20.74 -14.09
CA SER A 444 -2.84 -21.23 -13.47
C SER A 444 -1.59 -20.61 -14.10
N ASP A 445 -1.59 -20.44 -15.42
CA ASP A 445 -0.44 -19.87 -16.16
C ASP A 445 -0.34 -18.37 -15.93
N PHE A 446 -1.49 -17.67 -15.95
CA PHE A 446 -1.55 -16.26 -15.59
C PHE A 446 -1.08 -16.05 -14.15
N LEU A 447 -1.41 -16.95 -13.22
CA LEU A 447 -0.94 -16.85 -11.84
C LEU A 447 0.57 -17.03 -11.74
N HIS A 448 1.14 -18.00 -12.45
CA HIS A 448 2.59 -18.22 -12.46
C HIS A 448 3.32 -17.02 -13.07
N ALA A 449 2.93 -16.61 -14.29
CA ALA A 449 3.55 -15.47 -14.96
C ALA A 449 3.41 -14.19 -14.15
N LEU A 450 2.25 -13.94 -13.52
CA LEU A 450 2.08 -12.77 -12.66
C LEU A 450 2.96 -12.86 -11.42
N TYR A 451 3.09 -14.03 -10.80
CA TYR A 451 4.01 -14.25 -9.68
C TYR A 451 5.45 -13.95 -10.06
N GLN A 452 5.93 -14.43 -11.20
CA GLN A 452 7.29 -14.15 -11.70
C GLN A 452 7.48 -12.65 -11.97
N LYS A 453 6.53 -12.04 -12.68
CA LYS A 453 6.58 -10.61 -13.04
C LYS A 453 6.69 -9.68 -11.82
N ILE A 454 6.04 -10.04 -10.72
CA ILE A 454 6.05 -9.23 -9.48
C ILE A 454 7.04 -9.76 -8.43
N LEU A 455 7.79 -10.83 -8.71
CA LEU A 455 8.75 -11.42 -7.78
C LEU A 455 9.78 -10.40 -7.28
N PRO A 456 10.37 -9.53 -8.13
CA PRO A 456 11.31 -8.50 -7.65
C PRO A 456 10.71 -7.58 -6.58
N PHE A 457 9.41 -7.29 -6.65
CA PHE A 457 8.73 -6.49 -5.62
C PHE A 457 8.60 -7.29 -4.33
N LEU A 458 8.18 -8.54 -4.46
CA LEU A 458 7.94 -9.42 -3.32
C LEU A 458 9.23 -9.65 -2.51
N GLU A 459 10.41 -9.55 -3.13
CA GLU A 459 11.69 -9.66 -2.42
C GLU A 459 11.85 -8.60 -1.33
N GLN A 460 11.24 -7.42 -1.51
CA GLN A 460 11.22 -6.35 -0.53
C GLN A 460 10.23 -6.58 0.62
N ASP A 461 9.33 -7.57 0.50
CA ASP A 461 8.38 -7.95 1.54
C ASP A 461 8.32 -9.49 1.73
N PRO A 462 9.16 -10.04 2.64
CA PRO A 462 9.21 -11.48 2.89
C PRO A 462 7.88 -12.10 3.32
N MET A 463 7.00 -11.32 3.96
CA MET A 463 5.68 -11.81 4.39
C MET A 463 4.78 -12.03 3.17
N LEU A 464 4.64 -11.02 2.31
CA LEU A 464 3.83 -11.12 1.09
C LEU A 464 4.41 -12.18 0.14
N LYS A 465 5.74 -12.23 -0.01
CA LYS A 465 6.42 -13.29 -0.78
C LYS A 465 6.07 -14.67 -0.29
N SER A 466 6.13 -14.91 1.02
CA SER A 466 5.83 -16.22 1.60
C SER A 466 4.38 -16.63 1.38
N ILE A 467 3.42 -15.70 1.53
CA ILE A 467 2.00 -15.98 1.36
C ILE A 467 1.70 -16.32 -0.11
N LEU A 468 2.13 -15.47 -1.04
CA LEU A 468 1.81 -15.68 -2.45
C LEU A 468 2.54 -16.90 -3.01
N ARG A 469 3.81 -17.10 -2.66
CA ARG A 469 4.57 -18.30 -3.08
C ARG A 469 3.88 -19.59 -2.64
N ALA A 470 3.42 -19.66 -1.40
CA ALA A 470 2.75 -20.86 -0.88
C ALA A 470 1.44 -21.13 -1.63
N LYS A 471 0.62 -20.10 -1.87
CA LYS A 471 -0.63 -20.22 -2.62
C LYS A 471 -0.40 -20.58 -4.09
N THR A 472 0.55 -19.93 -4.75
CA THR A 472 0.92 -20.22 -6.14
C THR A 472 1.41 -21.66 -6.27
N ALA A 473 2.28 -22.14 -5.37
CA ALA A 473 2.73 -23.53 -5.37
C ALA A 473 1.56 -24.51 -5.20
N GLU A 474 0.65 -24.27 -4.25
CA GLU A 474 -0.53 -25.13 -4.06
C GLU A 474 -1.45 -25.12 -5.29
N ALA A 475 -1.65 -23.96 -5.91
CA ALA A 475 -2.48 -23.79 -7.09
C ALA A 475 -1.89 -24.53 -8.32
N LEU A 476 -0.58 -24.44 -8.52
CA LEU A 476 0.12 -25.07 -9.64
C LEU A 476 0.20 -26.60 -9.48
N VAL A 477 0.34 -27.12 -8.25
CA VAL A 477 0.28 -28.58 -8.01
C VAL A 477 -1.09 -29.18 -8.36
N LYS A 478 -2.16 -28.40 -8.23
CA LYS A 478 -3.52 -28.82 -8.60
C LYS A 478 -3.85 -28.56 -10.07
N ALA A 479 -2.97 -27.89 -10.82
CA ALA A 479 -3.22 -27.56 -12.21
C ALA A 479 -3.16 -28.82 -13.10
N PRO A 480 -4.00 -28.91 -14.15
CA PRO A 480 -3.92 -30.00 -15.10
C PRO A 480 -2.57 -30.00 -15.82
N ALA A 481 -2.00 -31.18 -16.05
CA ALA A 481 -0.73 -31.32 -16.76
C ALA A 481 -0.87 -30.81 -18.21
N ARG A 482 -0.03 -29.84 -18.59
CA ARG A 482 0.12 -29.40 -19.99
C ARG A 482 1.14 -30.30 -20.69
N LEU A 483 0.76 -30.84 -21.84
CA LEU A 483 1.73 -31.32 -22.83
C LEU A 483 2.05 -30.13 -23.74
N LEU A 484 3.15 -29.42 -23.50
CA LEU A 484 3.67 -28.46 -24.46
C LEU A 484 4.12 -29.22 -25.70
N GLY A 485 3.29 -29.26 -26.73
CA GLY A 485 3.68 -29.74 -28.04
C GLY A 485 4.58 -28.71 -28.69
N ILE A 486 5.84 -29.06 -28.96
CA ILE A 486 6.72 -28.30 -29.84
C ILE A 486 6.06 -28.30 -31.22
N GLY A 487 5.29 -27.26 -31.52
CA GLY A 487 4.67 -27.07 -32.82
C GLY A 487 5.70 -26.56 -33.81
N PHE A 488 6.16 -27.43 -34.71
CA PHE A 488 6.71 -26.97 -35.98
C PHE A 488 5.56 -26.29 -36.74
N SER A 489 5.59 -24.97 -36.80
CA SER A 489 4.69 -24.18 -37.64
C SER A 489 5.10 -24.36 -39.10
N GLU A 490 4.33 -25.12 -39.87
CA GLU A 490 4.27 -24.88 -41.32
C GLU A 490 3.51 -23.56 -41.52
N GLU A 491 4.16 -22.65 -42.25
CA GLU A 491 3.65 -21.34 -42.61
C GLU A 491 2.39 -21.47 -43.46
N ASP A 492 1.26 -20.97 -42.96
CA ASP A 492 0.20 -20.48 -43.84
C ASP A 492 -0.33 -19.16 -43.27
N GLY A 493 -0.21 -18.12 -44.09
CA GLY A 493 -0.55 -16.76 -43.75
C GLY A 493 -2.05 -16.54 -43.73
N GLU A 494 -2.53 -15.89 -42.66
CA GLU A 494 -3.57 -14.87 -42.67
C GLU A 494 -3.85 -14.39 -41.23
N ASN A 495 -3.95 -13.06 -41.07
CA ASN A 495 -4.59 -12.28 -39.99
C ASN A 495 -3.70 -11.55 -38.95
N GLU A 496 -3.73 -10.22 -39.10
CA GLU A 496 -3.15 -9.16 -38.24
C GLU A 496 -3.75 -9.05 -36.83
N VAL A 497 -4.69 -9.93 -36.44
CA VAL A 497 -5.27 -10.02 -35.08
C VAL A 497 -4.57 -11.12 -34.25
N ILE A 498 -3.79 -12.00 -34.90
CA ILE A 498 -3.10 -13.14 -34.28
C ILE A 498 -1.77 -12.71 -33.62
N THR A 499 -1.24 -11.53 -33.97
CA THR A 499 0.05 -11.02 -33.50
C THR A 499 0.06 -10.70 -32.01
N GLU A 500 -0.94 -10.00 -31.45
CA GLU A 500 -0.94 -9.67 -30.01
C GLU A 500 -1.15 -10.89 -29.10
N GLN A 501 -2.03 -11.81 -29.51
CA GLN A 501 -2.28 -13.05 -28.77
C GLN A 501 -1.07 -13.97 -28.79
N ASN A 502 -0.41 -14.16 -29.95
CA ASN A 502 0.84 -14.92 -30.05
C ASN A 502 1.96 -14.24 -29.25
N SER A 503 2.02 -12.91 -29.26
CA SER A 503 3.05 -12.16 -28.55
C SER A 503 2.88 -12.23 -27.02
N LEU A 504 1.63 -12.20 -26.51
CA LEU A 504 1.36 -12.46 -25.09
C LEU A 504 1.65 -13.92 -24.72
N VAL A 505 1.33 -14.87 -25.59
CA VAL A 505 1.64 -16.29 -25.39
C VAL A 505 3.14 -16.48 -25.28
N CYS A 506 3.94 -15.94 -26.21
CA CYS A 506 5.40 -15.98 -26.12
C CYS A 506 5.93 -15.34 -24.83
N PHE A 507 5.40 -14.19 -24.41
CA PHE A 507 5.81 -13.56 -23.16
C PHE A 507 5.49 -14.41 -21.92
N ILE A 508 4.28 -14.97 -21.86
CA ILE A 508 3.89 -15.83 -20.73
C ILE A 508 4.70 -17.14 -20.76
N GLU A 509 4.99 -17.69 -21.94
CA GLU A 509 5.87 -18.84 -22.10
C GLU A 509 7.31 -18.52 -21.67
N GLU A 510 7.84 -17.35 -22.00
CA GLU A 510 9.14 -16.88 -21.50
C GLU A 510 9.17 -16.79 -19.97
N GLU A 511 8.14 -16.19 -19.35
CA GLU A 511 8.02 -16.13 -17.88
C GLU A 511 7.85 -17.53 -17.26
N LEU A 512 7.16 -18.46 -17.92
CA LEU A 512 6.99 -19.86 -17.48
C LEU A 512 8.29 -20.69 -17.59
N LEU A 513 9.17 -20.36 -18.55
CA LEU A 513 10.40 -21.11 -18.83
C LEU A 513 11.59 -20.70 -17.94
N GLN A 514 11.50 -19.59 -17.20
CA GLN A 514 12.55 -19.13 -16.28
C GLN A 514 12.87 -20.13 -15.14
N ASP A 515 12.00 -21.11 -14.88
CA ASP A 515 12.14 -22.13 -13.83
C ASP A 515 12.75 -23.46 -14.30
N ILE A 516 13.18 -23.62 -15.56
CA ILE A 516 13.86 -24.86 -16.00
C ILE A 516 15.36 -24.77 -15.70
N PRO A 517 15.90 -25.51 -14.71
CA PRO A 517 17.34 -25.66 -14.59
C PRO A 517 17.86 -26.37 -15.84
N TYR A 518 18.78 -25.74 -16.58
CA TYR A 518 19.56 -26.42 -17.60
C TYR A 518 20.17 -27.69 -16.98
N PRO A 519 19.93 -28.89 -17.53
CA PRO A 519 20.63 -30.06 -17.05
C PRO A 519 22.11 -29.89 -17.40
N THR A 520 22.95 -29.71 -16.38
CA THR A 520 24.38 -29.93 -16.52
C THR A 520 24.58 -31.42 -16.77
N GLU A 521 24.62 -31.82 -18.03
CA GLU A 521 25.05 -33.15 -18.45
C GLU A 521 26.55 -33.29 -18.14
N SER A 522 26.87 -33.86 -16.98
CA SER A 522 28.18 -34.47 -16.78
C SER A 522 28.18 -35.82 -17.50
N TYR A 523 28.54 -35.83 -18.78
CA TYR A 523 28.99 -37.04 -19.46
C TYR A 523 30.27 -37.53 -18.78
N GLN A 524 30.15 -38.53 -17.91
CA GLN A 524 31.28 -39.38 -17.51
C GLN A 524 31.42 -40.46 -18.58
N ASP A 525 32.38 -40.28 -19.48
CA ASP A 525 32.89 -41.34 -20.33
C ASP A 525 33.52 -42.44 -19.45
N ASN A 526 32.80 -43.54 -19.27
CA ASN A 526 33.38 -44.82 -18.85
C ASN A 526 33.98 -45.49 -20.09
N LEU A 527 35.28 -45.31 -20.29
CA LEU A 527 36.08 -46.20 -21.13
C LEU A 527 36.74 -47.25 -20.24
N ASP A 528 36.12 -48.43 -20.23
CA ASP A 528 36.67 -49.67 -19.71
C ASP A 528 38.02 -50.00 -20.38
N SER A 529 39.04 -50.25 -19.58
CA SER A 529 40.28 -50.92 -20.00
C SER A 529 40.38 -52.26 -19.25
N PRO A 530 40.56 -53.40 -19.94
CA PRO A 530 40.61 -54.70 -19.29
C PRO A 530 42.01 -55.00 -18.76
N THR A 531 42.11 -55.40 -17.49
CA THR A 531 43.29 -56.03 -16.92
C THR A 531 43.35 -57.50 -17.32
N SER A 532 44.31 -57.87 -18.16
CA SER A 532 44.76 -59.25 -18.35
C SER A 532 45.86 -59.58 -17.34
N THR A 533 45.66 -60.62 -16.53
CA THR A 533 46.76 -61.38 -15.93
C THR A 533 47.00 -62.63 -16.76
N GLY A 534 48.18 -62.72 -17.36
CA GLY A 534 48.65 -63.84 -18.19
C GLY A 534 49.94 -63.46 -18.91
#